data_AF-A0A2P5Y747-F1
#
_entry.id   AF-A0A2P5Y747-F1
#
_cell.length_a   1.000
_cell.length_b   1.000
_cell.length_c   1.000
_cell.angle_alpha   90.00
_cell.angle_beta   90.00
_cell.angle_gamma   90.00
#
_symmetry.space_group_name_H-M   'P 1'
#
loop_
_entity.id
_entity.type
_entity.pdbx_description
1 polymer ?
#
loop_
_entity_poly.entity_id
_entity_poly.type
_entity_poly.pdbx_seq_one_letter_code
_entity_poly.pdbx_strand_id
1 'polypeptide(L)'
;MEYLTEAGKLLKIELKQEDLRVVYANSLGEVDESMLDLRRTNDDEALVVYYNFKFHTLLAEAKAMRKELIKLRQINPEIVIMQEQYANDNDGNFIKRLEYSF
;
A
#
# COMPACT_ATOMS: atom_id res chain seq x y z
N MET A 1 9.09 -13.02 8.22
CA MET A 1 7.75 -13.51 8.63
C MET A 1 7.79 -14.26 9.96
N GLU A 2 8.82 -15.05 10.24
CA GLU A 2 9.00 -15.74 11.52
C GLU A 2 8.89 -14.80 12.74
N TYR A 3 9.51 -13.61 12.68
CA TYR A 3 9.34 -12.60 13.72
C TYR A 3 7.88 -12.21 13.99
N LEU A 4 7.06 -12.02 12.95
CA LEU A 4 5.65 -11.64 13.09
C LEU A 4 4.83 -12.78 13.69
N THR A 5 5.07 -14.02 13.28
CA THR A 5 4.39 -15.19 13.85
C THR A 5 4.77 -15.42 15.31
N GLU A 6 6.05 -15.24 15.68
CA GLU A 6 6.49 -15.35 17.07
C GLU A 6 5.92 -14.22 17.94
N ALA A 7 5.91 -12.99 17.43
CA ALA A 7 5.24 -11.86 18.09
C ALA A 7 3.74 -12.12 18.29
N GLY A 8 3.05 -12.68 17.28
CA GLY A 8 1.66 -13.10 17.37
C GLY A 8 1.42 -14.11 18.49
N LYS A 9 2.24 -15.15 18.60
CA LYS A 9 2.17 -16.13 19.70
C LYS A 9 2.35 -15.48 21.07
N LEU A 10 3.35 -14.61 21.23
CA LEU A 10 3.61 -13.91 22.49
C LEU A 10 2.43 -13.02 22.90
N LEU A 11 1.78 -12.38 21.93
CA LEU A 11 0.62 -11.51 22.14
C LEU A 11 -0.72 -12.27 22.18
N LYS A 12 -0.71 -13.60 22.02
CA LYS A 12 -1.90 -14.46 21.93
C LYS A 12 -2.86 -14.05 20.80
N ILE A 13 -2.29 -13.60 19.67
CA ILE A 13 -3.00 -13.29 18.44
C ILE A 13 -2.86 -14.50 17.51
N GLU A 14 -3.98 -14.98 16.96
CA GLU A 14 -3.97 -16.03 15.94
C GLU A 14 -3.48 -15.43 14.62
N LEU A 15 -2.18 -15.59 14.35
CA LEU A 15 -1.53 -15.16 13.11
C LEU A 15 -0.82 -16.37 12.49
N LYS A 16 -1.40 -16.95 11.43
CA LYS A 16 -0.85 -18.14 10.79
C LYS A 16 0.17 -17.75 9.73
N GLN A 17 1.15 -18.62 9.51
CA GLN A 17 2.22 -18.34 8.57
C GLN A 17 1.73 -18.32 7.12
N GLU A 18 0.72 -19.13 6.79
CA GLU A 18 0.08 -19.22 5.48
C GLU A 18 -0.75 -17.98 5.10
N ASP A 19 -1.21 -17.20 6.10
CA ASP A 19 -1.96 -15.96 5.90
C ASP A 19 -1.00 -14.77 5.61
N LEU A 20 0.28 -14.95 5.95
CA LEU A 20 1.32 -13.95 5.82
C LEU A 20 2.02 -14.04 4.46
N ARG A 21 1.58 -13.20 3.52
CA ARG A 21 2.09 -13.18 2.14
C ARG A 21 2.95 -11.95 1.85
N VAL A 22 4.03 -12.15 1.09
CA VAL A 22 4.88 -11.06 0.57
C VAL A 22 4.81 -11.08 -0.94
N VAL A 23 4.51 -9.93 -1.52
CA VAL A 23 4.40 -9.75 -2.97
C VAL A 23 5.37 -8.66 -3.40
N TYR A 24 6.13 -8.93 -4.45
CA TYR A 24 7.06 -7.97 -5.04
C TYR A 24 6.43 -7.42 -6.33
N ALA A 25 6.03 -6.15 -6.30
CA ALA A 25 5.45 -5.45 -7.43
C ALA A 25 5.83 -3.97 -7.35
N ASN A 26 5.85 -3.26 -8.50
CA ASN A 26 6.13 -1.83 -8.48
C ASN A 26 4.93 -1.02 -7.98
N SER A 27 3.71 -1.55 -8.11
CA SER A 27 2.46 -0.90 -7.70
C SER A 27 1.38 -1.94 -7.41
N LEU A 28 0.34 -1.58 -6.63
CA LEU A 28 -0.85 -2.41 -6.47
C LEU A 28 -1.55 -2.63 -7.82
N GLY A 29 -1.48 -1.64 -8.71
CA GLY A 29 -2.02 -1.73 -10.07
C GLY A 29 -1.44 -2.87 -10.93
N GLU A 30 -0.28 -3.41 -10.57
CA GLU A 30 0.35 -4.57 -11.23
C GLU A 30 0.00 -5.91 -10.56
N VAL A 31 -0.55 -5.89 -9.35
CA VAL A 31 -0.90 -7.10 -8.60
C VAL A 31 -2.21 -7.65 -9.14
N ASP A 32 -2.15 -8.85 -9.72
CA ASP A 32 -3.32 -9.62 -10.14
C ASP A 32 -3.71 -10.70 -9.11
N GLU A 33 -4.86 -11.33 -9.34
CA GLU A 33 -5.43 -12.35 -8.44
C GLU A 33 -4.55 -13.60 -8.30
N SER A 34 -3.70 -13.90 -9.28
CA SER A 34 -2.76 -15.03 -9.21
C SER A 34 -1.57 -14.74 -8.29
N MET A 35 -1.21 -13.46 -8.15
CA MET A 35 -0.18 -13.02 -7.22
C MET A 35 -0.74 -12.87 -5.80
N LEU A 36 -1.88 -12.19 -5.67
CA LEU A 36 -2.55 -11.97 -4.39
C LEU A 36 -4.02 -11.66 -4.58
N ASP A 37 -4.87 -12.55 -4.07
CA ASP A 37 -6.29 -12.28 -3.94
C ASP A 37 -6.54 -11.42 -2.70
N LEU A 38 -6.90 -10.15 -2.93
CA LEU A 38 -7.20 -9.17 -1.88
C LEU A 38 -8.69 -9.10 -1.54
N ARG A 39 -9.52 -9.98 -2.10
CA ARG A 39 -10.94 -10.02 -1.77
C ARG A 39 -11.12 -10.58 -0.36
N ARG A 40 -12.12 -10.02 0.34
CA ARG A 40 -12.60 -10.57 1.61
C ARG A 40 -13.02 -12.03 1.40
N THR A 41 -12.61 -12.89 2.33
CA THR A 41 -12.97 -14.32 2.31
C THR A 41 -14.36 -14.57 2.90
N ASN A 42 -14.85 -13.64 3.75
CA ASN A 42 -16.18 -13.67 4.36
C ASN A 42 -16.63 -12.27 4.84
N ASP A 43 -17.89 -12.17 5.27
CA ASP A 43 -18.54 -10.91 5.70
C ASP A 43 -18.05 -10.37 7.06
N ASP A 44 -17.29 -11.14 7.83
CA ASP A 44 -16.72 -10.73 9.12
C ASP A 44 -15.27 -10.23 9.02
N GLU A 45 -14.60 -10.47 7.88
CA GLU A 45 -13.26 -9.98 7.60
C GLU A 45 -13.30 -8.51 7.16
N ALA A 46 -12.40 -7.67 7.66
CA ALA A 46 -12.20 -6.30 7.17
C ALA A 46 -10.88 -6.18 6.41
N LEU A 47 -10.91 -5.55 5.24
CA LEU A 47 -9.76 -5.22 4.44
C LEU A 47 -9.28 -3.79 4.76
N VAL A 48 -8.06 -3.70 5.30
CA VAL A 48 -7.39 -2.44 5.58
C VAL A 48 -6.18 -2.30 4.67
N VAL A 49 -6.10 -1.18 3.95
CA VAL A 49 -4.94 -0.85 3.12
C VAL A 49 -4.14 0.26 3.77
N TYR A 50 -2.88 -0.04 4.09
CA TYR A 50 -1.93 0.91 4.64
C TYR A 50 -0.87 1.26 3.60
N TYR A 51 -0.91 2.51 3.14
CA TYR A 51 0.14 3.09 2.31
C TYR A 51 1.14 3.85 3.18
N ASN A 52 2.39 3.43 3.11
CA ASN A 52 3.51 4.09 3.78
C ASN A 52 4.46 4.68 2.73
N PHE A 53 4.44 6.00 2.56
CA PHE A 53 5.31 6.74 1.64
C PHE A 53 5.34 6.11 0.24
N LYS A 54 4.16 5.87 -0.35
CA LYS A 54 4.01 5.14 -1.62
C LYS A 54 3.52 6.01 -2.77
N PHE A 55 2.60 6.93 -2.51
CA PHE A 55 1.92 7.67 -3.57
C PHE A 55 2.87 8.62 -4.29
N HIS A 56 3.79 9.27 -3.58
CA HIS A 56 4.78 10.13 -4.22
C HIS A 56 5.67 9.36 -5.21
N THR A 57 5.99 8.08 -4.97
CA THR A 57 6.79 7.26 -5.90
C THR A 57 6.04 7.00 -7.22
N LEU A 58 4.70 6.97 -7.17
CA LEU A 58 3.85 6.70 -8.33
C LEU A 58 3.68 7.92 -9.25
N LEU A 59 4.18 9.09 -8.85
CA LEU A 59 4.20 10.29 -9.68
C LEU A 59 5.29 10.24 -10.78
N ALA A 60 6.28 9.37 -10.62
CA ALA A 60 7.40 9.24 -11.57
C ALA A 60 6.98 8.65 -12.93
N GLU A 61 5.92 7.83 -12.96
CA GLU A 61 5.44 7.19 -14.18
C GLU A 61 4.03 7.68 -14.54
N ALA A 62 3.85 8.07 -15.80
CA ALA A 62 2.54 8.47 -16.31
C ALA A 62 1.51 7.35 -16.11
N LYS A 63 0.35 7.70 -15.55
CA LYS A 63 -0.80 6.80 -15.28
C LYS A 63 -0.60 5.80 -14.14
N ALA A 64 0.57 5.65 -13.53
CA ALA A 64 0.78 4.71 -12.42
C ALA A 64 -0.16 5.00 -11.25
N MET A 65 -0.22 6.27 -10.81
CA MET A 65 -1.18 6.70 -9.78
C MET A 65 -2.63 6.37 -10.14
N ARG A 66 -3.03 6.58 -11.40
CA ARG A 66 -4.40 6.28 -11.84
C ARG A 66 -4.70 4.78 -11.78
N LYS A 67 -3.78 3.93 -12.21
CA LYS A 67 -3.93 2.47 -12.15
C LYS A 67 -4.04 2.01 -10.69
N GLU A 68 -3.19 2.54 -9.82
CA GLU A 68 -3.21 2.27 -8.38
C GLU A 68 -4.59 2.56 -7.78
N LEU A 69 -5.12 3.77 -7.99
CA LEU A 69 -6.42 4.18 -7.43
C LEU A 69 -7.60 3.39 -8.02
N ILE A 70 -7.53 3.00 -9.30
CA ILE A 70 -8.55 2.13 -9.91
C ILE A 70 -8.55 0.77 -9.22
N LYS A 71 -7.38 0.17 -9.00
CA LYS A 71 -7.26 -1.13 -8.34
C LYS A 71 -7.68 -1.05 -6.88
N LEU A 72 -7.27 -0.01 -6.16
CA LEU A 72 -7.69 0.27 -4.78
C LEU A 72 -9.22 0.35 -4.68
N ARG A 73 -9.88 1.02 -5.63
CA ARG A 73 -11.34 1.06 -5.70
C ARG A 73 -11.95 -0.31 -6.00
N GLN A 74 -11.31 -1.13 -6.83
CA GLN A 74 -11.80 -2.47 -7.17
C GLN A 74 -11.73 -3.45 -5.99
N ILE A 75 -10.67 -3.37 -5.17
CA ILE A 75 -10.55 -4.19 -3.97
C ILE A 75 -11.48 -3.71 -2.84
N ASN A 76 -11.95 -2.46 -2.92
CA ASN A 76 -12.98 -1.87 -2.06
C ASN A 76 -12.72 -2.10 -0.55
N PRO A 77 -11.61 -1.57 -0.01
CA PRO A 77 -11.27 -1.77 1.39
C PRO A 77 -12.18 -0.92 2.29
N GLU A 78 -12.42 -1.41 3.50
CA GLU A 78 -13.18 -0.66 4.52
C GLU A 78 -12.41 0.57 4.99
N ILE A 79 -11.08 0.48 5.08
CA ILE A 79 -10.22 1.57 5.54
C ILE A 79 -9.00 1.68 4.64
N VAL A 80 -8.72 2.91 4.21
CA VAL A 80 -7.45 3.29 3.58
C VAL A 80 -6.74 4.29 4.48
N ILE A 81 -5.52 3.95 4.90
CA ILE A 81 -4.64 4.85 5.66
C ILE A 81 -3.48 5.20 4.73
N MET A 82 -3.21 6.50 4.58
CA MET A 82 -2.12 7.02 3.75
C MET A 82 -1.20 7.88 4.60
N GLN A 83 0.06 7.48 4.69
CA GLN A 83 1.15 8.26 5.25
C GLN A 83 2.02 8.78 4.11
N GLU A 84 2.08 10.10 3.96
CA GLU A 84 2.89 10.79 2.92
C GLU A 84 3.56 12.03 3.51
N GLN A 85 4.57 12.56 2.80
CA GLN A 85 5.19 13.83 3.12
C GLN A 85 4.19 14.98 2.95
N TYR A 86 4.15 15.90 3.90
CA TYR A 86 3.39 17.14 3.79
C TYR A 86 4.26 18.24 3.15
N ALA A 87 4.66 18.02 1.90
CA ALA A 87 5.53 18.91 1.15
C ALA A 87 5.14 18.92 -0.34
N ASN A 88 5.52 19.98 -1.06
CA ASN A 88 5.35 20.07 -2.51
C ASN A 88 6.70 20.06 -3.24
N ASP A 89 7.35 18.90 -3.24
CA ASP A 89 8.61 18.67 -3.95
C ASP A 89 8.39 18.22 -5.41
N ASN A 90 7.20 18.46 -5.98
CA ASN A 90 6.84 18.03 -7.34
C ASN A 90 6.43 19.18 -8.27
N ASP A 91 6.78 20.43 -7.91
CA ASP A 91 6.60 21.58 -8.82
C ASP A 91 7.41 21.36 -10.11
N GLY A 92 6.91 21.82 -11.27
CA GLY A 92 7.64 21.71 -12.54
C GLY A 92 8.92 22.55 -12.57
N ASN A 93 8.97 23.64 -11.79
CA ASN A 93 10.13 24.51 -11.68
C ASN A 93 11.11 23.99 -10.62
N PHE A 94 12.36 23.75 -11.03
CA PHE A 94 13.41 23.27 -10.14
C PHE A 94 13.70 24.20 -8.96
N ILE A 95 13.76 25.52 -9.19
CA ILE A 95 14.05 26.50 -8.13
C ILE A 95 12.97 26.46 -7.06
N LYS A 96 11.69 26.37 -7.46
CA LYS A 96 10.59 26.23 -6.49
C LYS A 96 10.68 24.96 -5.66
N ARG A 97 11.00 23.82 -6.29
CA ARG A 97 11.22 22.57 -5.54
C ARG A 97 12.33 22.76 -4.52
N LEU A 98 13.46 23.32 -4.95
CA LEU A 98 14.61 23.58 -4.07
C LEU A 98 14.23 24.50 -2.90
N GLU A 99 13.47 25.57 -3.16
CA GLU A 99 12.98 26.50 -2.13
C GLU A 99 12.04 25.83 -1.14
N TYR A 100 11.25 24.84 -1.56
CA TYR A 100 10.32 24.11 -0.67
C TYR A 100 10.98 22.95 0.08
N SER A 101 12.15 22.48 -0.35
CA SER A 101 12.83 21.34 0.28
C SER A 101 13.73 21.70 1.47
N PHE A 102 13.96 22.99 1.76
CA PHE A 102 14.75 23.47 2.90
C PHE A 102 13.90 24.34 3.85
#